data_AF-A0A819WR43-F1
#
_entry.id   AF-A0A819WR43-F1
#
_cell.length_a   1.000
_cell.length_b   1.000
_cell.length_c   1.000
_cell.angle_alpha   90.00
_cell.angle_beta   90.00
_cell.angle_gamma   90.00
#
_symmetry.space_group_name_H-M   'P 1'
#
loop_
_entity.id
_entity.type
_entity.pdbx_description
1 polymer ?
#
loop_
_entity_poly.entity_id
_entity_poly.type
_entity_poly.pdbx_seq_one_letter_code
_entity_poly.pdbx_strand_id
1 'polypeptide(L)'
;MATVDDSSLCSVCNKLPGKRFCIGCQKYFCSKDFKEHEKQLSIQFDDELVRSHDELLDMIQKLEKPDDLSSDLFDQIDQWKKITISKVKQAAERARRELIKLIDKRRTTATKQLEDVTNEIRSHR
;
A
#
# COMPACT_ATOMS: atom_id res chain seq x y z
N MET A 1 46.68 -6.10 -38.01
CA MET A 1 46.65 -4.76 -38.64
C MET A 1 45.42 -4.70 -39.52
N ALA A 2 44.36 -4.00 -39.08
CA ALA A 2 43.11 -3.93 -39.82
C ALA A 2 43.19 -2.76 -40.82
N THR A 3 43.14 -3.09 -42.11
CA THR A 3 43.11 -2.15 -43.22
C THR A 3 41.74 -1.48 -43.27
N VAL A 4 41.73 -0.16 -43.07
CA VAL A 4 40.57 0.72 -43.23
C VAL A 4 40.48 1.10 -44.70
N ASP A 5 39.56 0.49 -45.43
CA ASP A 5 38.98 0.91 -46.71
C ASP A 5 37.56 0.34 -46.66
N ASP A 6 36.47 1.10 -46.63
CA ASP A 6 36.08 2.14 -47.57
C ASP A 6 35.25 3.18 -46.81
N SER A 7 35.42 4.46 -47.14
CA SER A 7 34.81 5.56 -46.40
C SER A 7 33.30 5.58 -46.55
N SER A 8 32.57 4.90 -45.65
CA SER A 8 31.11 4.94 -45.61
C SER A 8 30.65 6.40 -45.61
N LEU A 9 29.93 6.83 -46.65
CA LEU A 9 29.45 8.21 -46.77
C LEU A 9 28.49 8.54 -45.61
N CYS A 10 28.42 9.82 -45.27
CA CYS A 10 27.45 10.31 -44.29
C CYS A 10 26.03 9.88 -44.70
N SER A 11 25.33 9.16 -43.83
CA SER A 11 23.97 8.67 -44.05
C SER A 11 22.90 9.78 -44.17
N VAL A 12 23.27 11.04 -43.89
CA VAL A 12 22.38 12.21 -43.99
C VAL A 12 22.65 12.99 -45.28
N CYS A 13 23.87 13.48 -45.47
CA CYS A 13 24.18 14.34 -46.62
C CYS A 13 24.72 13.60 -47.85
N ASN A 14 25.18 12.35 -47.69
CA ASN A 14 25.81 11.50 -48.71
C ASN A 14 26.95 12.17 -49.51
N LYS A 15 27.54 13.24 -48.98
CA LYS A 15 28.55 14.09 -49.66
C LYS A 15 29.94 13.98 -49.06
N LEU A 16 30.00 13.82 -47.75
CA LEU A 16 31.25 13.74 -47.00
C LEU A 16 31.44 12.33 -46.44
N PRO A 17 32.69 11.85 -46.32
CA PRO A 17 32.96 10.59 -45.65
C PRO A 17 32.46 10.66 -44.20
N GLY A 18 31.76 9.60 -43.79
CA GLY A 18 31.31 9.41 -42.42
C GLY A 18 32.49 9.18 -41.51
N LYS A 19 32.72 10.11 -40.58
CA LYS A 19 33.85 10.06 -39.64
C LYS A 19 33.46 9.50 -38.27
N ARG A 20 32.15 9.46 -37.98
CA ARG A 20 31.60 9.05 -36.69
C ARG A 20 30.46 8.07 -36.91
N PHE A 21 30.42 7.02 -36.12
CA PHE A 21 29.36 6.01 -36.14
C PHE A 21 28.51 6.15 -34.89
N CYS A 22 27.19 6.25 -35.04
CA CYS A 22 26.25 6.21 -33.93
C CYS A 22 25.80 4.75 -33.72
N ILE A 23 26.06 4.19 -32.54
CA ILE A 23 25.69 2.82 -32.20
C ILE A 23 24.17 2.66 -32.13
N GLY A 24 23.47 3.62 -31.52
CA GLY A 24 22.01 3.58 -31.36
C GLY A 24 21.25 3.62 -32.69
N CYS A 25 21.72 4.45 -33.64
CA CYS A 25 21.09 4.57 -34.95
C CYS A 25 21.70 3.67 -36.03
N GLN A 26 22.82 3.01 -35.73
CA GLN A 26 23.62 2.21 -36.65
C GLN A 26 23.95 2.93 -37.97
N LYS A 27 24.32 4.21 -37.89
CA LYS A 27 24.58 5.08 -39.06
C LYS A 27 25.91 5.82 -38.94
N TYR A 28 26.52 6.11 -40.09
CA TYR A 28 27.73 6.92 -40.19
C TYR A 28 27.38 8.36 -40.52
N PHE A 29 28.05 9.31 -39.86
CA PHE A 29 27.80 10.74 -40.02
C PHE A 29 29.09 11.50 -40.28
N CYS A 30 29.01 12.57 -41.07
CA CYS A 30 30.07 13.57 -41.11
C CYS A 30 30.05 14.41 -39.82
N SER A 31 31.13 15.12 -39.51
CA SER A 31 31.23 15.88 -38.25
C SER A 31 30.13 16.93 -38.05
N LYS A 32 29.60 17.50 -39.14
CA LYS A 32 28.50 18.47 -39.08
C LYS A 32 27.19 17.79 -38.72
N ASP A 33 26.80 16.78 -39.49
CA ASP A 33 25.52 16.09 -39.32
C ASP A 33 25.49 15.27 -38.02
N PHE A 34 26.65 14.83 -37.53
CA PHE A 34 26.74 14.18 -36.22
C PHE A 34 26.41 15.14 -35.06
N LYS A 35 26.89 16.39 -35.11
CA LYS A 35 26.56 17.39 -34.08
C LYS A 35 25.07 17.74 -34.06
N GLU A 36 24.47 17.82 -35.25
CA GLU A 36 23.03 18.03 -35.36
C GLU A 36 22.25 16.82 -34.81
N HIS A 37 22.71 15.61 -35.13
CA HIS A 37 22.14 14.38 -34.58
C HIS A 37 22.23 14.32 -33.04
N GLU A 38 23.38 14.67 -32.45
CA GLU A 38 23.54 14.76 -30.99
C GLU A 38 22.55 15.76 -30.37
N LYS A 39 22.37 16.93 -31.01
CA LYS A 39 21.42 17.94 -30.54
C LYS A 39 19.98 17.43 -30.61
N GLN A 40 19.60 16.75 -31.69
CA GLN A 40 18.26 16.17 -31.83
C GLN A 40 18.00 15.11 -30.77
N LEU A 41 18.99 14.24 -30.49
CA LEU A 41 18.86 13.23 -29.42
C LEU A 41 18.71 13.87 -28.04
N SER A 42 19.44 14.95 -27.74
CA SER A 42 19.28 15.68 -26.48
C SER A 42 17.88 16.26 -26.34
N ILE A 43 17.35 16.88 -27.40
CA ILE A 43 16.00 17.43 -27.40
C ILE A 43 14.97 16.32 -27.18
N GLN A 44 15.08 15.20 -27.89
CA GLN A 44 14.17 14.06 -27.70
C GLN A 44 14.24 13.49 -26.29
N PHE A 45 15.43 13.39 -25.71
CA PHE A 45 15.61 12.93 -24.33
C PHE A 45 14.88 13.85 -23.33
N ASP A 46 15.08 15.16 -23.46
CA ASP A 46 14.46 16.14 -22.57
C ASP A 46 12.94 16.22 -22.77
N ASP A 47 12.47 16.30 -24.02
CA ASP A 47 11.06 16.51 -24.36
C ASP A 47 10.18 15.27 -24.19
N GLU A 48 10.72 14.07 -24.46
CA GLU A 48 9.94 12.84 -24.42
C GLU A 48 10.17 12.08 -23.12
N LEU A 49 11.43 11.83 -22.76
CA LEU A 49 11.73 10.95 -21.63
C LEU A 49 11.67 11.67 -20.29
N VAL A 50 12.37 12.80 -20.15
CA VAL A 50 12.41 13.54 -18.87
C VAL A 50 11.03 14.09 -18.55
N ARG A 51 10.37 14.72 -19.52
CA ARG A 51 9.00 15.23 -19.30
C ARG A 51 8.01 14.13 -18.94
N SER A 52 8.02 12.99 -19.64
CA SER A 52 7.12 11.87 -19.32
C SER A 52 7.42 11.28 -17.93
N HIS A 53 8.69 11.18 -17.56
CA HIS A 53 9.11 10.76 -16.23
C HIS A 53 8.57 11.71 -15.15
N ASP A 54 8.71 13.02 -15.34
CA ASP A 54 8.27 14.02 -14.37
C ASP A 54 6.74 14.07 -14.25
N GLU A 55 6.01 13.89 -15.37
CA GLU A 55 4.55 13.73 -15.37
C GLU A 55 4.11 12.49 -14.59
N LEU A 56 4.81 11.37 -14.74
CA LEU A 56 4.54 10.14 -13.97
C LEU A 56 4.81 10.33 -12.48
N LEU A 57 5.90 10.99 -12.11
CA LEU A 57 6.19 11.30 -10.70
C LEU A 57 5.12 12.21 -10.09
N ASP A 58 4.69 13.25 -10.79
CA ASP A 58 3.63 14.15 -10.33
C ASP A 58 2.28 13.41 -10.18
N MET A 59 1.94 12.52 -11.12
CA MET A 59 0.75 11.67 -11.01
C MET A 59 0.80 10.76 -9.77
N ILE A 60 1.94 10.11 -9.51
CA ILE A 60 2.11 9.25 -8.34
C ILE A 60 1.98 10.07 -7.05
N GLN A 61 2.65 11.22 -6.96
CA GLN A 61 2.58 12.09 -5.77
C GLN A 61 1.17 12.64 -5.51
N LYS A 62 0.38 12.86 -6.57
CA LYS A 62 -1.04 13.25 -6.43
C LYS A 62 -1.92 12.10 -5.95
N LEU A 63 -1.64 10.86 -6.34
CA LEU A 63 -2.32 9.68 -5.81
C LEU A 63 -1.99 9.42 -4.34
N GLU A 64 -0.76 9.74 -3.92
CA GLU A 64 -0.29 9.58 -2.54
C GLU A 64 -0.87 10.61 -1.55
N LYS A 65 -1.56 11.66 -2.01
CA LYS A 65 -2.32 12.56 -1.14
C LYS A 65 -3.74 12.04 -0.99
N PRO A 66 -4.03 11.27 0.07
CA PRO A 66 -5.33 10.66 0.21
C PRO A 66 -6.16 11.61 1.08
N ASP A 67 -6.37 12.82 0.58
CA ASP A 67 -6.88 13.93 1.40
C ASP A 67 -8.38 13.75 1.75
N ASP A 68 -9.11 12.84 1.10
CA ASP A 68 -10.55 12.59 1.38
C ASP A 68 -10.96 11.11 1.52
N LEU A 69 -10.39 10.18 0.74
CA LEU A 69 -10.84 8.77 0.76
C LEU A 69 -10.19 7.93 1.86
N SER A 70 -8.97 8.28 2.29
CA SER A 70 -8.34 7.53 3.38
C SER A 70 -8.90 7.90 4.74
N SER A 71 -9.20 9.17 4.99
CA SER A 71 -9.80 9.65 6.24
C SER A 71 -11.13 8.95 6.51
N ASP A 72 -12.03 8.87 5.52
CA ASP A 72 -13.32 8.21 5.65
C ASP A 72 -13.23 6.72 5.99
N LEU A 73 -12.27 6.00 5.38
CA LEU A 73 -12.06 4.58 5.68
C LEU A 73 -11.42 4.37 7.06
N PHE A 74 -10.45 5.21 7.44
CA PHE A 74 -9.86 5.18 8.78
C PHE A 74 -10.90 5.49 9.85
N ASP A 75 -11.77 6.47 9.63
CA ASP A 75 -12.87 6.81 10.53
C ASP A 75 -13.88 5.66 10.67
N GLN A 76 -14.21 4.98 9.57
CA GLN A 76 -15.06 3.77 9.61
C GLN A 76 -14.42 2.65 10.42
N ILE A 77 -13.11 2.40 10.24
CA ILE A 77 -12.36 1.41 11.02
C ILE A 77 -12.38 1.76 12.51
N ASP A 78 -12.19 3.03 12.85
CA ASP A 78 -12.23 3.50 14.24
C ASP A 78 -13.63 3.40 14.86
N GLN A 79 -14.68 3.68 14.08
CA GLN A 79 -16.06 3.46 14.51
C GLN A 79 -16.33 1.97 14.78
N TRP A 80 -15.93 1.08 13.88
CA TRP A 80 -16.08 -0.37 14.07
C TRP A 80 -15.34 -0.86 15.31
N LYS A 81 -14.13 -0.35 15.56
CA LYS A 81 -13.37 -0.64 16.77
C LYS A 81 -14.12 -0.20 18.03
N LYS A 82 -14.60 1.05 18.08
CA LYS A 82 -15.37 1.59 19.22
C LYS A 82 -16.63 0.76 19.49
N ILE A 83 -17.41 0.45 18.46
CA ILE A 83 -18.64 -0.34 18.56
C ILE A 83 -18.34 -1.75 19.06
N THR A 84 -17.31 -2.39 18.51
CA THR A 84 -16.94 -3.77 18.87
C THR A 84 -16.51 -3.86 20.33
N ILE A 85 -15.64 -2.95 20.80
CA ILE A 85 -15.23 -2.90 22.20
C ILE A 85 -16.44 -2.70 23.12
N SER A 86 -17.37 -1.80 22.75
CA SER A 86 -18.59 -1.58 23.52
C SER A 86 -19.45 -2.84 23.62
N LYS A 87 -19.68 -3.54 22.50
CA LYS A 87 -20.45 -4.80 22.48
C LYS A 87 -19.82 -5.89 23.34
N VAL A 88 -18.49 -6.05 23.27
CA VAL A 88 -17.76 -7.03 24.09
C VAL A 88 -17.89 -6.71 25.58
N LYS A 89 -17.75 -5.44 25.97
CA LYS A 89 -17.95 -5.00 27.37
C LYS A 89 -19.36 -5.30 27.86
N GLN A 90 -20.38 -4.94 27.08
CA GLN A 90 -21.78 -5.20 27.43
C GLN A 90 -22.08 -6.71 27.55
N ALA A 91 -21.51 -7.54 26.68
CA ALA A 91 -21.65 -9.00 26.75
C ALA A 91 -20.98 -9.55 28.03
N ALA A 92 -19.77 -9.10 28.35
CA ALA A 92 -19.05 -9.52 29.55
C ALA A 92 -19.79 -9.11 30.83
N GLU A 93 -20.33 -7.89 30.89
CA GLU A 93 -21.13 -7.45 32.03
C GLU A 93 -22.43 -8.24 32.20
N ARG A 94 -23.13 -8.55 31.10
CA ARG A 94 -24.32 -9.42 31.15
C ARG A 94 -23.97 -10.80 31.68
N ALA A 95 -22.89 -11.41 31.18
CA ALA A 95 -22.43 -12.71 31.64
C ALA A 95 -22.09 -12.70 33.15
N ARG A 96 -21.41 -11.65 33.63
CA ARG A 96 -21.11 -11.48 35.07
C ARG A 96 -22.38 -11.39 35.91
N ARG A 97 -23.36 -10.58 35.48
CA ARG A 97 -24.64 -10.43 36.20
C ARG A 97 -25.42 -11.74 36.28
N GLU A 98 -25.51 -12.47 35.18
CA GLU A 98 -26.20 -13.77 35.16
C GLU A 98 -25.48 -14.81 36.01
N LEU A 99 -24.15 -14.82 36.02
CA LEU A 99 -23.37 -15.70 36.90
C LEU A 99 -23.65 -15.41 38.38
N ILE A 100 -23.66 -14.14 38.79
CA ILE A 100 -23.98 -13.75 40.16
C ILE A 100 -25.37 -14.24 40.56
N LYS A 101 -26.39 -14.02 39.72
CA LYS A 101 -27.75 -14.51 39.98
C LYS A 101 -27.81 -16.02 40.14
N LEU A 102 -27.08 -16.77 39.31
CA LEU A 102 -27.02 -18.23 39.41
C LEU A 102 -26.35 -18.69 40.71
N ILE A 103 -25.26 -18.03 41.12
CA ILE A 103 -24.58 -18.31 42.38
C ILE A 103 -25.51 -18.02 43.55
N ASP A 104 -26.16 -16.86 43.57
CA ASP A 104 -27.09 -16.47 44.63
C ASP A 104 -28.26 -17.44 44.75
N LYS A 105 -28.86 -17.84 43.61
CA LYS A 105 -29.93 -18.84 43.58
C LYS A 105 -29.48 -20.20 44.11
N ARG A 106 -28.27 -20.64 43.78
CA ARG A 106 -27.72 -21.89 44.31
C ARG A 106 -27.45 -21.78 45.80
N ARG A 107 -26.91 -20.66 46.26
CA ARG A 107 -26.65 -20.41 47.69
C ARG A 107 -27.93 -20.44 48.50
N THR A 108 -28.97 -19.71 48.08
CA THR A 108 -30.26 -19.71 48.80
C THR A 108 -30.90 -21.09 48.84
N THR A 109 -30.81 -21.85 47.74
CA THR A 109 -31.29 -23.24 47.70
C THR A 109 -30.54 -24.13 48.70
N ALA A 110 -29.21 -24.05 48.73
CA ALA A 110 -28.39 -24.83 49.65
C ALA A 110 -28.64 -24.45 51.12
N THR A 111 -28.76 -23.15 51.42
CA THR A 111 -29.10 -22.67 52.77
C THR A 111 -30.43 -23.25 53.24
N LYS A 112 -31.46 -23.19 52.39
CA LYS A 112 -32.78 -23.74 52.73
C LYS A 112 -32.73 -25.25 53.01
N GLN A 113 -32.02 -26.01 52.17
CA GLN A 113 -31.85 -27.45 52.38
C GLN A 113 -31.16 -27.76 53.71
N LEU A 114 -30.16 -26.97 54.11
CA LEU A 114 -29.48 -27.14 55.40
C LEU A 114 -30.39 -26.78 56.59
N GLU A 115 -31.22 -25.75 56.45
CA GLU A 115 -32.22 -25.37 57.45
C GLU A 115 -33.27 -26.47 57.63
N ASP A 116 -33.78 -27.03 56.53
CA ASP A 116 -34.74 -28.13 56.54
C ASP A 116 -34.18 -29.34 57.30
N VAL A 117 -32.96 -29.78 56.96
CA VAL A 117 -32.26 -30.88 57.67
C VAL A 117 -32.06 -30.55 59.16
N THR A 118 -31.69 -29.31 59.48
CA THR A 118 -31.50 -28.89 60.89
C THR A 118 -32.80 -28.98 61.68
N ASN A 119 -33.93 -28.62 61.07
CA ASN A 119 -35.24 -28.68 61.70
C ASN A 119 -35.70 -30.13 61.90
N GLU A 120 -35.47 -31.02 60.93
CA GLU A 120 -35.74 -32.46 61.06
C GLU A 120 -34.96 -33.09 62.23
N ILE A 121 -33.66 -32.77 62.35
CA ILE A 121 -32.84 -33.27 63.47
C ILE A 121 -33.39 -32.79 64.82
N ARG A 122 -33.87 -31.54 64.89
CA ARG A 122 -34.44 -30.97 66.12
C ARG A 122 -35.81 -31.58 66.46
N SER A 123 -36.61 -31.97 65.48
CA SER A 123 -37.92 -32.60 65.72
C SER A 123 -37.85 -34.08 66.11
N HIS A 124 -36.73 -34.74 65.82
CA HIS A 124 -36.48 -36.14 66.20
C HIS A 124 -35.68 -36.30 67.50
N ARG A 125 -35.48 -35.20 68.25
CA ARG A 125 -34.83 -35.18 69.57
C ARG A 125 -35.84 -34.91 70.67
#